data_AF-A0A348D9Q2-F1
#
_entry.id   AF-A0A348D9Q2-F1
#
_cell.length_a   1.000
_cell.length_b   1.000
_cell.length_c   1.000
_cell.angle_alpha   90.00
_cell.angle_beta   90.00
_cell.angle_gamma   90.00
#
_symmetry.space_group_name_H-M   'P 1'
#
loop_
_entity.id
_entity.type
_entity.pdbx_description
1 polymer ?
#
loop_
_entity_poly.entity_id
_entity_poly.type
_entity_poly.pdbx_seq_one_letter_code
_entity_poly.pdbx_strand_id
1 'polypeptide(L)'
;MEITHNNHQYKVTPMANGSLWRLTSVDNPRESVVLNSDQMVIAGLGHVIDKSIVDLNKVRAAQNKIVIARFLGDALMWTKAVEEYRQATGAQS
;
A
#
# COMPACT_ATOMS: atom_id res chain seq x y z
N MET A 1 3.12 -9.50 -5.71
CA MET A 1 1.71 -9.91 -5.86
C MET A 1 1.53 -10.46 -7.26
N GLU A 2 0.76 -11.52 -7.46
CA GLU A 2 0.43 -12.04 -8.79
C GLU A 2 -1.05 -11.80 -9.10
N ILE A 3 -1.36 -11.44 -10.34
CA ILE A 3 -2.71 -11.15 -10.81
C ILE A 3 -2.93 -11.79 -12.17
N THR A 4 -4.18 -12.12 -12.47
CA THR A 4 -4.61 -12.51 -13.81
C THR A 4 -5.39 -11.35 -14.43
N HIS A 5 -4.94 -10.87 -15.58
CA HIS A 5 -5.58 -9.80 -16.33
C HIS A 5 -5.58 -10.16 -17.83
N ASN A 6 -6.75 -10.06 -18.48
CA ASN A 6 -6.93 -10.44 -19.88
C ASN A 6 -6.38 -11.84 -20.22
N ASN A 7 -6.67 -12.84 -19.40
CA ASN A 7 -6.18 -14.23 -19.51
C ASN A 7 -4.65 -14.41 -19.42
N HIS A 8 -3.90 -13.37 -19.05
CA HIS A 8 -2.46 -13.44 -18.80
C HIS A 8 -2.14 -13.21 -17.33
N GLN A 9 -1.14 -13.92 -16.82
CA GLN A 9 -0.68 -13.78 -15.44
C GLN A 9 0.49 -12.82 -15.36
N TYR A 10 0.39 -11.86 -14.44
CA TYR A 10 1.42 -10.84 -14.21
C TYR A 10 1.85 -10.83 -12.75
N LYS A 11 3.16 -10.71 -12.54
CA LYS A 11 3.74 -10.33 -11.26
C LYS A 11 3.80 -8.82 -11.15
N VAL A 12 3.05 -8.27 -10.20
CA VAL A 12 3.05 -6.85 -9.87
C VAL A 12 4.05 -6.58 -8.75
N THR A 13 4.93 -5.61 -9.00
CA THR A 13 5.93 -5.13 -8.04
C THR A 13 5.83 -3.61 -7.92
N PRO A 14 5.53 -3.06 -6.71
CA PRO A 14 5.61 -1.63 -6.49
C PRO A 14 7.06 -1.16 -6.61
N MET A 15 7.28 -0.03 -7.27
CA MET A 15 8.61 0.57 -7.41
C MET A 15 8.94 1.45 -6.20
N ALA A 16 10.23 1.74 -6.00
CA ALA A 16 10.74 2.46 -4.84
C ALA A 16 10.14 3.87 -4.63
N ASN A 17 9.56 4.47 -5.68
CA ASN A 17 8.91 5.78 -5.58
C ASN A 17 7.47 5.74 -5.04
N GLY A 18 6.91 4.55 -4.81
CA GLY A 18 5.57 4.38 -4.23
C GLY A 18 4.40 4.85 -5.10
N SER A 19 4.65 5.23 -6.36
CA SER A 19 3.62 5.73 -7.29
C SER A 19 3.65 5.05 -8.65
N LEU A 20 4.58 4.12 -8.85
CA LEU A 20 4.70 3.30 -10.05
C LEU A 20 4.67 1.81 -9.68
N TRP A 21 4.03 1.03 -10.54
CA TRP A 21 3.96 -0.42 -10.43
C TRP A 21 4.48 -1.05 -11.71
N ARG A 22 5.39 -2.02 -11.56
CA ARG A 22 5.87 -2.84 -12.66
C ARG A 22 5.05 -4.11 -12.74
N LEU A 23 4.44 -4.35 -13.89
CA LEU A 23 3.79 -5.60 -14.26
C LEU A 23 4.78 -6.39 -15.10
N THR A 24 5.15 -7.59 -14.67
CA THR A 24 6.02 -8.50 -15.41
C THR A 24 5.23 -9.76 -15.74
N SER A 25 5.19 -10.16 -17.01
CA SER A 25 4.52 -11.40 -17.40
C SER A 25 5.18 -12.60 -16.71
N VAL A 26 4.36 -13.52 -16.19
CA VAL A 26 4.87 -14.76 -15.58
C VAL A 26 5.39 -15.71 -16.66
N ASP A 27 4.67 -15.79 -17.78
CA ASP A 27 5.04 -16.67 -18.90
C ASP A 27 6.27 -16.13 -19.66
N ASN A 28 6.40 -14.81 -19.76
CA ASN A 28 7.50 -14.12 -20.43
C ASN A 28 8.17 -13.08 -19.52
N PRO A 29 9.13 -13.45 -18.65
CA PRO A 29 9.70 -12.54 -17.66
C PRO A 29 10.45 -11.31 -18.22
N ARG A 30 10.77 -11.31 -19.51
CA ARG A 30 11.37 -10.15 -20.21
C ARG A 30 10.32 -9.11 -20.61
N GLU A 31 9.05 -9.51 -20.67
CA GLU A 31 7.94 -8.65 -20.98
C GLU A 31 7.46 -7.97 -19.69
N SER A 32 7.71 -6.67 -19.60
CA SER A 32 7.26 -5.87 -18.46
C SER A 32 6.82 -4.49 -18.89
N VAL A 33 5.85 -3.95 -18.17
CA VAL A 33 5.34 -2.59 -18.33
C VAL A 33 5.33 -1.89 -16.98
N VAL A 34 5.60 -0.58 -16.98
CA VAL A 34 5.53 0.26 -15.78
C VAL A 34 4.33 1.18 -15.93
N LEU A 35 3.45 1.17 -14.93
CA LEU A 35 2.20 1.94 -14.91
C LEU A 35 2.16 2.85 -13.68
N ASN A 36 1.58 4.04 -13.84
CA ASN A 36 1.23 4.92 -12.73
C ASN A 36 -0.17 4.60 -12.16
N SER A 37 -0.58 5.30 -11.11
CA SER A 37 -1.86 5.07 -10.42
C SER A 37 -3.06 5.17 -11.36
N ASP A 38 -3.13 6.24 -12.15
CA ASP A 38 -4.26 6.47 -13.07
C ASP A 38 -4.34 5.40 -14.15
N GLN A 39 -3.19 5.00 -14.71
CA GLN A 39 -3.08 3.91 -15.69
C GLN A 39 -3.49 2.56 -15.09
N MET A 40 -3.14 2.29 -13.83
CA MET A 40 -3.60 1.10 -13.12
C MET A 40 -5.12 1.10 -12.95
N VAL A 41 -5.74 2.24 -12.61
CA VAL A 41 -7.21 2.36 -12.50
C VAL A 41 -7.87 2.16 -13.86
N ILE A 42 -7.37 2.82 -14.91
CA ILE A 42 -7.88 2.67 -16.28
C ILE A 42 -7.78 1.22 -16.77
N ALA A 43 -6.71 0.50 -16.40
CA ALA A 43 -6.52 -0.91 -16.71
C ALA A 43 -7.39 -1.86 -15.83
N GLY A 44 -8.24 -1.34 -14.95
CA GLY A 44 -9.06 -2.15 -14.03
C GLY A 44 -8.27 -2.78 -12.87
N LEU A 45 -7.03 -2.32 -12.66
CA LEU A 45 -6.11 -2.79 -11.61
C LEU A 45 -6.12 -1.87 -10.38
N GLY A 46 -7.15 -1.03 -10.19
CA GLY A 46 -7.29 -0.14 -9.04
C GLY A 46 -7.21 -0.89 -7.68
N HIS A 47 -7.79 -2.07 -7.61
CA HIS A 47 -7.73 -2.92 -6.41
C HIS A 47 -6.31 -3.38 -6.03
N VAL A 48 -5.37 -3.38 -6.99
CA VAL A 48 -3.96 -3.70 -6.77
C VAL A 48 -3.26 -2.56 -6.06
N ILE A 49 -3.57 -1.31 -6.46
CA ILE A 49 -2.98 -0.13 -5.85
C ILE A 49 -3.59 0.16 -4.48
N ASP A 50 -4.90 -0.03 -4.29
CA ASP A 50 -5.58 0.18 -2.99
C ASP A 50 -5.01 -0.70 -1.87
N LYS A 51 -4.60 -1.94 -2.19
CA LYS A 51 -3.90 -2.81 -1.22
C LYS A 51 -2.45 -2.38 -0.96
N SER A 52 -1.83 -1.65 -1.89
CA SER A 52 -0.40 -1.29 -1.82
C SER A 52 -0.16 0.13 -1.32
N ILE A 53 -1.17 0.99 -1.35
CA ILE A 53 -1.10 2.35 -0.82
C ILE A 53 -1.34 2.24 0.68
N VAL A 54 -0.23 2.19 1.43
CA VAL A 54 -0.24 2.62 2.83
C VAL A 54 -0.91 3.99 2.86
N ASP A 55 -2.05 4.10 3.55
CA ASP A 55 -2.78 5.36 3.67
C ASP A 55 -1.93 6.33 4.50
N LEU A 56 -1.09 7.10 3.80
CA LEU A 56 -0.13 8.04 4.38
C LEU A 56 -0.81 9.07 5.29
N ASN A 57 -2.06 9.42 5.00
CA ASN A 57 -2.83 10.34 5.83
C ASN A 57 -3.21 9.67 7.15
N LYS A 58 -3.68 8.42 7.12
CA LYS A 58 -3.94 7.65 8.35
C LYS A 58 -2.66 7.37 9.13
N VAL A 59 -1.56 7.05 8.46
CA VAL A 59 -0.25 6.85 9.12
C VAL A 59 0.19 8.12 9.84
N ARG A 60 0.16 9.28 9.17
CA ARG A 60 0.52 10.56 9.81
C ARG A 60 -0.42 10.92 10.96
N ALA A 61 -1.73 10.71 10.79
CA ALA A 61 -2.70 10.97 11.85
C ALA A 61 -2.44 10.09 13.09
N ALA A 62 -2.20 8.79 12.88
CA ALA A 62 -1.86 7.87 13.95
C ALA A 62 -0.54 8.24 14.64
N GLN A 63 0.50 8.60 13.88
CA GLN A 63 1.77 9.10 14.43
C GLN A 63 1.59 10.36 15.29
N ASN A 64 0.80 11.33 14.82
CA ASN A 64 0.52 12.54 15.59
C ASN A 64 -0.21 12.20 16.90
N LYS A 65 -1.19 11.29 16.86
CA LYS A 65 -1.89 10.81 18.06
C LYS A 65 -0.95 10.09 19.03
N ILE A 66 0.00 9.30 18.55
CA ILE A 66 1.05 8.64 19.36
C ILE A 66 1.88 9.71 20.10
N VAL A 67 2.34 10.75 19.40
CA VAL A 67 3.13 11.83 20.00
C VAL A 67 2.33 12.59 21.06
N ILE A 68 1.05 12.90 20.78
CA ILE A 68 0.15 13.58 21.71
C ILE A 68 -0.11 12.72 22.95
N ALA A 69 -0.42 11.44 22.76
CA ALA A 69 -0.66 10.50 23.86
C ALA A 69 0.55 10.40 24.80
N ARG A 70 1.76 10.40 24.24
CA ARG A 70 3.00 10.41 25.02
C ARG A 70 3.17 11.69 25.83
N PHE A 71 2.87 12.84 25.23
CA PHE A 71 2.94 14.13 25.91
C PHE A 71 1.93 14.23 27.07
N LEU A 72 0.72 13.71 26.87
CA LEU A 72 -0.35 13.73 27.87
C LEU A 72 -0.24 12.63 28.93
N GLY A 73 0.59 11.61 28.71
CA GLY A 73 0.65 10.42 29.57
C GLY A 73 -0.60 9.51 29.47
N ASP A 74 -1.36 9.62 28.38
CA ASP A 74 -2.59 8.85 28.17
C ASP A 74 -2.28 7.49 27.53
N ALA A 75 -2.18 6.46 28.37
CA ALA A 75 -1.86 5.10 27.94
C ALA A 75 -2.94 4.46 27.05
N LEU A 76 -4.21 4.85 27.21
CA LEU A 76 -5.31 4.33 26.41
C LEU A 76 -5.26 4.92 25.00
N MET A 77 -5.04 6.23 24.88
CA MET A 77 -4.86 6.90 23.59
C MET A 77 -3.62 6.38 22.87
N TRP A 78 -2.52 6.14 23.60
CA TRP A 78 -1.31 5.55 23.05
C TRP A 78 -1.58 4.18 22.40
N THR A 79 -2.25 3.29 23.14
CA THR A 79 -2.55 1.93 22.66
C THR A 79 -3.43 1.97 21.40
N LYS A 80 -4.46 2.82 21.38
CA LYS A 80 -5.32 3.01 20.21
C LYS A 80 -4.56 3.58 19.02
N ALA A 81 -3.73 4.58 19.22
CA ALA A 81 -2.97 5.23 18.15
C ALA A 81 -1.90 4.29 17.55
N VAL A 82 -1.26 3.45 18.37
CA VAL A 82 -0.36 2.40 17.90
C VAL A 82 -1.09 1.36 17.06
N GLU A 83 -2.31 0.98 17.47
CA GLU A 83 -3.14 0.05 16.71
C GLU A 83 -3.59 0.63 15.37
N GLU A 84 -4.05 1.89 15.36
CA GLU A 84 -4.37 2.61 14.12
C GLU A 84 -3.15 2.71 13.18
N TYR A 85 -1.95 2.92 13.73
CA TYR A 85 -0.71 2.95 12.97
C TYR A 85 -0.39 1.59 12.35
N ARG A 86 -0.56 0.49 13.08
CA ARG A 86 -0.37 -0.88 12.57
C ARG A 86 -1.34 -1.20 11.42
N GLN A 87 -2.61 -0.86 11.60
CA GLN A 87 -3.63 -1.06 10.58
C GLN A 87 -3.36 -0.22 9.32
N ALA A 88 -2.95 1.04 9.49
CA ALA A 88 -2.66 1.93 8.38
C ALA A 88 -1.40 1.54 7.59
N THR A 89 -0.42 0.91 8.25
CA THR A 89 0.82 0.43 7.63
C THR A 89 0.70 -0.97 7.03
N GLY A 90 -0.43 -1.65 7.19
CA GLY A 90 -0.64 -3.02 6.70
C GLY A 90 0.18 -4.08 7.44
N ALA A 91 0.74 -3.75 8.60
CA ALA A 91 1.45 -4.69 9.46
C ALA A 91 0.42 -5.57 10.20
N GLN A 92 -0.11 -6.59 9.53
CA GLN A 92 -0.88 -7.67 10.16
C GLN A 92 0.09 -8.77 10.60
N SER A 93 0.11 -9.07 11.90
CA SER A 93 0.67 -10.32 12.46
C SER A 93 -0.31 -11.46 12.33
#